data_AF-A0A1B6VGD4-F1
#
_entry.id   AF-A0A1B6VGD4-F1
#
_cell.length_a   1.000
_cell.length_b   1.000
_cell.length_c   1.000
_cell.angle_alpha   90.00
_cell.angle_beta   90.00
_cell.angle_gamma   90.00
#
_symmetry.space_group_name_H-M   'P 1'
#
loop_
_entity.id
_entity.type
_entity.pdbx_description
1 polymer ?
#
loop_
_entity_poly.entity_id
_entity_poly.type
_entity_poly.pdbx_seq_one_letter_code
_entity_poly.pdbx_strand_id
1 'polypeptide(L)' 'MSSEDFPWLDRDGQPVACVEKVRVLRENDAELRQTLQDAFEDGILMGVSPDAMRQSFIAMLADLVDPKSQGNA' A
#
# COMPACT_ATOMS: atom_id res chain seq x y z
N MET A 1 11.38 -11.52 -4.96
CA MET A 1 10.62 -10.54 -5.76
C MET A 1 11.37 -9.23 -5.61
N SER A 2 12.11 -8.83 -6.64
CA SER A 2 13.00 -7.67 -6.58
C SER A 2 12.19 -6.39 -6.76
N SER A 3 12.60 -5.29 -6.14
CA SER A 3 11.90 -3.99 -6.10
C SER A 3 11.83 -3.24 -7.44
N GLU A 4 11.90 -3.94 -8.57
CA GLU A 4 11.87 -3.38 -9.93
C GLU A 4 10.58 -3.73 -10.72
N ASP A 5 9.71 -4.61 -10.20
CA ASP A 5 8.62 -5.19 -10.98
C ASP A 5 7.23 -4.53 -10.83
N PHE A 6 7.11 -3.39 -10.13
CA PHE A 6 5.85 -2.64 -10.12
C PHE A 6 5.96 -1.39 -10.99
N PRO A 7 5.58 -1.45 -12.28
CA PRO A 7 5.44 -0.24 -13.07
C PRO A 7 4.20 0.49 -12.55
N TRP A 8 4.38 1.41 -11.60
CA TRP A 8 3.33 2.37 -11.27
C TRP A 8 2.91 3.05 -12.57
N LEU A 9 1.64 2.88 -12.93
CA LEU A 9 1.05 3.46 -14.12
C LEU A 9 0.42 4.80 -13.76
N ASP A 10 0.51 5.75 -14.66
CA ASP A 10 -0.23 7.00 -14.58
C ASP A 10 -1.70 6.80 -15.00
N ARG A 11 -2.43 7.91 -15.11
CA ARG A 11 -3.86 7.90 -15.45
C ARG A 11 -4.14 7.43 -16.88
N ASP A 12 -3.15 7.49 -17.76
CA ASP A 12 -3.21 7.10 -19.16
C ASP A 12 -2.68 5.68 -19.38
N GLY A 13 -2.38 4.97 -18.27
CA GLY A 13 -1.83 3.61 -18.30
C GLY A 13 -0.36 3.56 -18.71
N GLN A 14 0.34 4.70 -18.74
CA GLN A 14 1.75 4.77 -19.08
C GLN A 14 2.62 4.66 -17.82
N PRO A 15 3.83 4.07 -17.88
CA PRO A 15 4.73 4.04 -16.74
C PRO A 15 5.05 5.46 -16.23
N VAL A 16 4.99 5.66 -14.92
CA VAL A 16 5.40 6.92 -14.29
C VAL A 16 6.92 7.09 -14.51
N ALA A 17 7.30 7.92 -15.47
CA ALA A 17 8.70 8.10 -15.88
C ALA A 17 9.46 9.21 -15.12
N CYS A 18 8.75 10.06 -14.36
CA CYS A 18 9.38 11.14 -13.62
C CYS A 18 10.15 10.58 -12.42
N VAL A 19 11.48 10.72 -12.44
CA VAL A 19 12.40 10.21 -11.41
C VAL A 19 11.98 10.64 -10.00
N GLU A 20 11.56 11.89 -9.83
CA GLU A 20 11.16 12.42 -8.53
C GLU A 20 9.87 11.78 -8.02
N LYS A 21 8.87 11.57 -8.89
CA LYS A 21 7.63 10.87 -8.54
C LYS A 21 7.92 9.42 -8.16
N VAL A 22 8.76 8.74 -8.92
CA VAL A 22 9.16 7.35 -8.64
C VAL A 22 9.90 7.26 -7.31
N ARG A 23 10.78 8.22 -6.99
CA ARG A 23 11.46 8.27 -5.69
C ARG A 23 10.46 8.36 -4.54
N VAL A 24 9.53 9.31 -4.61
CA VAL A 24 8.49 9.47 -3.58
C VAL A 24 7.62 8.22 -3.46
N LEU A 25 7.22 7.59 -4.58
CA LEU A 25 6.45 6.34 -4.54
C LEU A 25 7.22 5.18 -3.88
N ARG A 26 8.54 5.11 -4.08
CA ARG A 26 9.42 4.13 -3.41
C ARG A 26 9.56 4.41 -1.92
N GLU A 27 9.69 5.69 -1.53
CA GLU A 27 9.71 6.10 -0.12
C GLU A 27 8.40 5.71 0.57
N ASN A 28 7.26 6.01 -0.05
CA ASN A 28 5.94 5.61 0.46
C ASN A 28 5.78 4.08 0.57
N ASP A 29 6.22 3.30 -0.43
CA ASP A 29 6.16 1.83 -0.38
C ASP A 29 7.01 1.28 0.78
N ALA A 30 8.21 1.82 0.99
CA ALA A 30 9.08 1.43 2.08
C ALA A 30 8.46 1.74 3.46
N GLU A 31 7.92 2.95 3.64
CA GLU A 31 7.26 3.37 4.88
C GLU A 31 6.02 2.55 5.18
N LEU A 32 5.19 2.27 4.17
CA LEU A 32 3.99 1.45 4.31
C LEU A 32 4.35 0.01 4.68
N ARG A 33 5.39 -0.58 4.07
CA ARG A 33 5.86 -1.93 4.43
C ARG A 33 6.30 -2.01 5.88
N GLN A 34 7.04 -1.01 6.35
CA GLN A 34 7.47 -0.97 7.75
C GLN A 34 6.26 -0.88 8.68
N THR A 35 5.36 0.07 8.41
CA THR A 35 4.15 0.26 9.21
C THR A 35 3.26 -0.99 9.25
N LEU A 36 3.11 -1.67 8.10
CA LEU A 36 2.33 -2.90 7.99
C LEU A 36 2.97 -4.05 8.78
N GLN A 37 4.31 -4.14 8.75
CA GLN A 37 5.06 -5.14 9.52
C GLN A 37 4.91 -4.90 11.03
N ASP A 38 5.09 -3.66 11.48
CA ASP A 38 4.95 -3.28 12.90
C ASP A 38 3.52 -3.61 13.40
N ALA A 39 2.49 -3.20 12.64
CA ALA A 39 1.09 -3.51 12.97
C ALA A 39 0.81 -5.02 12.97
N PHE A 40 1.46 -5.79 12.10
CA PHE A 40 1.34 -7.24 12.08
C PHE A 40 1.94 -7.84 13.35
N GLU A 41 3.16 -7.45 13.71
CA GLU A 41 3.87 -7.94 14.90
C GLU A 41 3.11 -7.62 16.18
N ASP A 42 2.58 -6.39 16.30
CA ASP A 42 1.75 -5.98 17.44
C ASP A 42 0.47 -6.84 17.53
N GLY A 43 -0.19 -7.09 16.40
CA GLY A 43 -1.37 -7.97 16.36
C GLY A 43 -1.07 -9.39 16.86
N ILE A 44 0.08 -9.95 16.47
CA ILE A 44 0.51 -11.27 16.96
C ILE A 44 0.83 -11.23 18.45
N LEU A 45 1.52 -10.19 18.92
CA LEU A 45 1.87 -10.02 20.33
C LEU A 45 0.61 -9.92 21.21
N MET A 46 -0.46 -9.33 20.68
CA MET A 46 -1.77 -9.22 21.33
C MET A 46 -2.63 -10.50 21.22
N GLY A 47 -2.13 -11.57 20.60
CA GLY A 47 -2.77 -12.88 20.53
C GLY A 47 -3.70 -13.07 19.32
N VAL A 48 -3.65 -12.18 18.32
CA VAL A 48 -4.38 -12.38 17.06
C VAL A 48 -3.64 -13.40 16.20
N SER A 49 -4.37 -14.30 15.54
CA SER A 49 -3.75 -15.25 14.61
C SER A 49 -3.16 -14.54 13.38
N PRO A 50 -2.03 -15.02 12.83
CA PRO A 50 -1.45 -14.50 11.59
C PRO A 50 -2.42 -14.37 10.42
N ASP A 51 -3.27 -15.38 10.23
CA ASP A 51 -4.23 -15.39 9.13
C ASP A 51 -5.31 -14.33 9.31
N ALA A 52 -5.83 -14.16 10.52
CA ALA A 52 -6.82 -13.12 10.82
C ALA A 52 -6.24 -11.70 10.63
N MET A 53 -4.99 -11.45 11.03
CA MET A 53 -4.32 -10.17 10.77
C MET A 53 -4.18 -9.89 9.27
N ARG A 54 -3.73 -10.88 8.49
CA ARG A 54 -3.61 -10.74 7.02
C ARG A 54 -4.96 -10.46 6.36
N GLN A 55 -6.01 -11.18 6.77
CA GLN A 55 -7.37 -10.94 6.27
C GLN A 55 -7.85 -9.53 6.58
N SER A 56 -7.54 -9.03 7.77
CA SER A 56 -7.90 -7.66 8.18
C SER A 56 -7.22 -6.62 7.29
N PHE A 57 -5.93 -6.79 6.96
CA PHE A 57 -5.23 -5.90 6.02
C PHE A 57 -5.83 -5.96 4.60
N ILE A 58 -6.17 -7.14 4.11
CA ILE A 58 -6.81 -7.29 2.79
C ILE A 58 -8.17 -6.57 2.78
N ALA A 59 -8.96 -6.66 3.85
CA ALA A 59 -10.22 -5.95 3.97
C ALA A 59 -10.01 -4.42 3.95
N MET A 60 -9.02 -3.90 4.69
CA MET A 60 -8.68 -2.47 4.67
C MET A 60 -8.29 -1.97 3.27
N LEU A 61 -7.58 -2.79 2.48
CA LEU A 61 -7.23 -2.45 1.10
C LEU A 61 -8.45 -2.36 0.18
N ALA A 62 -9.48 -3.18 0.43
CA ALA A 62 -10.73 -3.15 -0.35
C ALA A 62 -11.57 -1.89 -0.06
N ASP A 63 -11.43 -1.32 1.13
CA ASP A 63 -12.15 -0.12 1.57
C ASP A 63 -11.48 1.19 1.13
N LEU A 64 -10.34 1.14 0.44
CA LEU A 64 -9.66 2.33 -0.07
C LEU A 64 -10.54 3.07 -1.09
N VAL A 65 -10.81 4.33 -0.80
CA VAL A 65 -11.63 5.21 -1.65
C VAL A 65 -10.72 5.94 -2.64
N ASP A 66 -11.09 5.94 -3.92
CA ASP A 66 -10.40 6.78 -4.93
C ASP A 66 -10.56 8.26 -4.52
N PRO A 67 -9.47 9.01 -4.33
CA PRO A 67 -9.54 10.43 -3.96
C PRO A 67 -10.41 11.28 -4.91
N LYS A 68 -10.57 10.88 -6.18
CA LYS A 68 -11.40 11.58 -7.16
C LYS A 68 -12.89 11.31 -7.03
N SER A 69 -13.28 10.27 -6.29
CA SER A 69 -14.69 9.97 -6.01
C SER A 69 -15.27 10.84 -4.89
N GLN A 70 -14.43 11.60 -4.16
CA GLN A 70 -14.85 12.58 -3.15
C GLN A 70 -15.19 13.96 -3.73
N GLY A 71 -15.80 14.01 -4.92
CA GLY A 71 -16.00 15.23 -5.68
C GLY A 71 -17.33 15.32 -6.42
N ASN A 72 -18.46 15.03 -5.75
CA ASN A 72 -19.75 15.70 -5.98
C ASN A 72 -20.79 15.22 -4.94
N ALA A 73 -21.10 16.07 -3.96
CA ALA A 73 -22.35 16.06 -3.21
C ALA A 73 -22.76 17.51 -2.95
#